data_AF-A0A965MX11-F1
#
_entry.id   AF-A0A965MX11-F1
#
_cell.length_a   1.000
_cell.length_b   1.000
_cell.length_c   1.000
_cell.angle_alpha   90.00
_cell.angle_beta   90.00
_cell.angle_gamma   90.00
#
_symmetry.space_group_name_H-M   'P 1'
#
loop_
_entity.id
_entity.type
_entity.pdbx_description
1 polymer ?
#
loop_
_entity_poly.entity_id
_entity_poly.type
_entity_poly.pdbx_seq_one_letter_code
_entity_poly.pdbx_strand_id
1 'polypeptide(L)'
;MTEIPEHLLNRSKARRAAGSGDSSGDTPATTSSAPAKAESTPAKADAAPAPKAAKPDPAYVAAAKSRKKIPFWAMSGLALLPIWALLYLVALTPSTKVEAGPLSIGTQVYSNCAGCHGADGAGGAGRVLYQGEVLKTFPRIEDQLNFVYNGSQRYVAAGLKIYGNPNREGG
;
A
#
# COMPACT_ATOMS: atom_id res chain seq x y z
N MET A 1 41.14 10.52 -37.47
CA MET A 1 41.69 9.24 -36.97
C MET A 1 42.31 9.49 -35.61
N THR A 2 41.67 9.07 -34.52
CA THR A 2 42.25 9.17 -33.17
C THR A 2 42.74 7.78 -32.78
N GLU A 3 44.04 7.55 -32.88
CA GLU A 3 44.66 6.28 -32.48
C GLU A 3 44.58 6.10 -30.97
N ILE A 4 44.00 4.98 -30.54
CA ILE A 4 43.90 4.63 -29.13
C ILE A 4 45.29 4.20 -28.65
N PRO A 5 45.83 4.79 -27.57
CA PRO A 5 47.15 4.45 -27.07
C PRO A 5 47.24 2.97 -26.62
N GLU A 6 48.15 2.20 -27.24
CA GLU A 6 48.36 0.75 -27.02
C GLU A 6 48.49 0.33 -25.53
N HIS A 7 49.06 1.20 -24.68
CA HIS A 7 49.20 0.91 -23.26
C HIS A 7 47.86 0.70 -22.53
N LEU A 8 46.76 1.31 -23.01
CA LEU A 8 45.43 1.13 -22.45
C LEU A 8 44.86 -0.26 -22.78
N LEU A 9 45.14 -0.77 -23.98
CA LEU A 9 44.77 -2.12 -24.42
C LEU A 9 45.53 -3.20 -23.65
N ASN A 10 46.83 -3.01 -23.41
CA ASN A 10 47.61 -3.97 -22.62
C ASN A 10 47.17 -3.99 -21.15
N ARG A 11 46.82 -2.83 -20.57
CA ARG A 11 46.28 -2.76 -19.21
C ARG A 11 44.91 -3.44 -19.08
N SER A 12 44.05 -3.38 -20.10
CA SER A 12 42.74 -4.04 -20.07
C SER A 12 42.86 -5.56 -20.23
N LYS A 13 43.77 -6.04 -21.10
CA LYS A 13 44.10 -7.47 -21.23
C LYS A 13 44.64 -8.05 -19.92
N ALA A 14 45.55 -7.35 -19.24
CA ALA A 14 46.09 -7.79 -17.95
C ALA A 14 45.01 -7.89 -16.86
N ARG A 15 44.03 -6.97 -16.82
CA ARG A 15 42.91 -7.05 -15.87
C ARG A 15 41.93 -8.17 -16.20
N ARG A 16 41.70 -8.50 -17.47
CA ARG A 16 40.89 -9.67 -17.84
C ARG A 16 41.58 -10.97 -17.42
N ALA A 17 42.87 -11.10 -17.68
CA ALA A 17 43.63 -12.30 -17.29
C ALA A 17 43.69 -12.50 -15.76
N ALA A 18 43.71 -11.42 -14.98
CA ALA A 18 43.66 -11.49 -13.51
C ALA A 18 42.25 -11.73 -12.94
N GLY A 19 41.19 -11.57 -13.75
CA GLY A 19 39.79 -11.66 -13.33
C GLY A 19 39.05 -12.92 -13.77
N SER A 20 39.59 -13.69 -14.72
CA SER A 20 39.00 -14.95 -15.18
C SER A 20 39.53 -16.13 -14.35
N GLY A 21 39.06 -16.24 -13.11
CA GLY A 21 39.16 -17.47 -12.34
C GLY A 21 38.12 -18.49 -12.83
N ASP A 22 38.38 -19.11 -13.98
CA ASP A 22 37.65 -20.28 -14.46
C ASP A 22 38.50 -21.53 -14.23
N SER A 23 38.03 -22.41 -13.36
CA SER A 23 38.44 -23.81 -13.31
C SER A 23 37.20 -24.65 -13.08
N SER A 24 36.58 -25.03 -14.20
CA SER A 24 35.73 -26.21 -14.36
C SER A 24 36.38 -27.02 -15.48
N GLY A 25 36.61 -28.32 -15.43
CA GLY A 25 36.47 -29.38 -14.44
C GLY A 25 36.99 -30.68 -15.09
N ASP A 26 37.08 -31.79 -14.35
CA ASP A 26 36.79 -33.13 -14.92
C ASP A 26 36.60 -34.20 -13.81
N THR A 27 35.85 -35.25 -14.14
CA THR A 27 35.24 -36.32 -13.28
C THR A 27 35.86 -37.70 -13.62
N PRO A 28 35.46 -38.93 -13.13
CA PRO A 28 34.64 -39.42 -11.99
C PRO A 28 35.14 -40.73 -11.26
N ALA A 29 34.31 -41.24 -10.31
CA ALA A 29 34.13 -42.65 -9.77
C ALA A 29 35.16 -43.22 -8.74
N THR A 30 34.85 -43.97 -7.66
CA THR A 30 33.76 -44.93 -7.34
C THR A 30 33.64 -45.25 -5.82
N THR A 31 32.41 -45.37 -5.31
CA THR A 31 31.80 -46.19 -4.20
C THR A 31 32.63 -46.87 -3.08
N SER A 32 32.21 -46.72 -1.80
CA SER A 32 31.44 -47.74 -1.01
C SER A 32 31.52 -47.61 0.54
N SER A 33 30.35 -47.44 1.16
CA SER A 33 29.77 -47.97 2.43
C SER A 33 30.57 -48.27 3.73
N ALA A 34 30.22 -47.53 4.81
CA ALA A 34 29.90 -47.89 6.22
C ALA A 34 30.91 -48.68 7.13
N PRO A 35 30.72 -48.75 8.49
CA PRO A 35 30.87 -47.68 9.49
C PRO A 35 31.73 -48.09 10.74
N ALA A 36 31.75 -47.21 11.76
CA ALA A 36 31.95 -47.46 13.21
C ALA A 36 33.33 -47.14 13.87
N LYS A 37 33.34 -45.94 14.48
CA LYS A 37 33.82 -45.54 15.82
C LYS A 37 34.71 -46.53 16.63
N ALA A 38 35.90 -46.07 17.00
CA ALA A 38 36.50 -46.32 18.31
C ALA A 38 37.44 -45.15 18.70
N GLU A 39 37.13 -44.52 19.83
CA GLU A 39 37.92 -43.50 20.52
C GLU A 39 39.23 -44.08 21.07
N SER A 40 40.32 -43.30 21.01
CA SER A 40 41.32 -43.30 22.09
C SER A 40 42.03 -41.94 22.16
N THR A 41 41.85 -41.33 23.32
CA THR A 41 42.30 -40.00 23.76
C THR A 41 43.77 -40.05 24.26
N PRO A 42 44.40 -38.92 24.64
CA PRO A 42 45.53 -38.33 23.91
C PRO A 42 46.89 -38.45 24.65
N ALA A 43 47.99 -38.38 23.90
CA ALA A 43 49.30 -38.09 24.47
C ALA A 43 49.40 -36.59 24.84
N LYS A 44 49.72 -36.33 26.10
CA LYS A 44 49.87 -35.01 26.72
C LYS A 44 51.02 -34.24 26.08
N ALA A 45 50.72 -33.08 25.48
CA ALA A 45 51.71 -32.13 24.99
C ALA A 45 52.06 -31.10 26.08
N ASP A 46 53.35 -30.77 26.17
CA ASP A 46 53.93 -29.76 27.04
C ASP A 46 53.25 -28.38 26.96
N ALA A 47 53.19 -27.69 28.09
CA ALA A 47 52.55 -26.39 28.22
C ALA A 47 53.29 -25.30 27.44
N ALA A 48 52.55 -24.59 26.57
CA ALA A 48 53.02 -23.40 25.87
C ALA A 48 53.20 -22.21 26.85
N PRO A 49 54.19 -21.31 26.61
CA PRO A 49 54.43 -20.17 27.47
C PRO A 49 53.27 -19.16 27.43
N ALA A 50 52.92 -18.61 28.59
CA ALA A 50 51.79 -17.71 28.76
C ALA A 50 51.92 -16.40 27.93
N PRO A 51 50.80 -15.86 27.40
CA PRO A 51 50.81 -14.64 26.60
C PRO A 51 51.16 -13.41 27.46
N LYS A 52 52.07 -12.56 26.96
CA LYS A 52 52.44 -11.30 27.60
C LYS A 52 51.25 -10.33 27.60
N ALA A 53 50.92 -9.77 28.76
CA ALA A 53 49.84 -8.81 28.92
C ALA A 53 50.04 -7.57 28.03
N ALA A 54 48.97 -7.15 27.33
CA ALA A 54 48.97 -5.96 26.50
C ALA A 54 49.12 -4.69 27.37
N LYS A 55 50.01 -3.78 26.95
CA LYS A 55 50.24 -2.51 27.66
C LYS A 55 48.98 -1.63 27.59
N PRO A 56 48.64 -0.88 28.66
CA PRO A 56 47.49 0.02 28.67
C PRO A 56 47.64 1.11 27.62
N ASP A 57 46.53 1.47 26.96
CA ASP A 57 46.49 2.49 25.92
C ASP A 57 46.98 3.85 26.48
N PRO A 58 47.84 4.59 25.75
CA PRO A 58 48.33 5.88 26.20
C PRO A 58 47.19 6.91 26.26
N ALA A 59 47.26 7.86 27.21
CA ALA A 59 46.18 8.80 27.52
C ALA A 59 45.65 9.60 26.30
N TYR A 60 46.49 9.87 25.31
CA TYR A 60 46.08 10.56 24.09
C TYR A 60 45.18 9.70 23.18
N VAL A 61 45.28 8.37 23.26
CA VAL A 61 44.46 7.39 22.53
C VAL A 61 43.19 7.08 23.32
N ALA A 62 43.24 7.13 24.65
CA ALA A 62 42.06 6.94 25.51
C ALA A 62 40.95 7.96 25.19
N ALA A 63 41.31 9.23 24.97
CA ALA A 63 40.38 10.29 24.56
C ALA A 63 39.86 10.15 23.11
N ALA A 64 40.56 9.39 22.25
CA ALA A 64 40.11 9.10 20.90
C ALA A 64 39.17 7.88 20.86
N LYS A 65 39.46 6.86 21.68
CA LYS A 65 38.65 5.62 21.80
C LYS A 65 37.35 5.82 22.58
N SER A 66 37.29 6.80 23.48
CA SER A 66 36.09 7.11 24.28
C SER A 66 35.04 7.95 23.55
N ARG A 67 35.33 8.42 22.32
CA ARG A 67 34.37 9.24 21.56
C ARG A 67 33.21 8.37 21.08
N LYS A 68 32.00 8.74 21.49
CA LYS A 68 30.77 8.11 21.02
C LYS A 68 30.63 8.35 19.51
N LYS A 69 30.66 7.27 18.73
CA LYS A 69 30.47 7.34 17.28
C LYS A 69 28.97 7.40 16.97
N ILE A 70 28.60 8.29 16.06
CA ILE A 70 27.25 8.30 15.49
C ILE A 70 27.12 7.02 14.65
N PRO A 71 26.10 6.18 14.87
CA PRO A 71 25.90 4.98 14.06
C PRO A 71 25.59 5.39 12.62
N PHE A 72 26.03 4.60 11.65
CA PHE A 72 25.95 4.97 10.23
C PHE A 72 24.52 5.27 9.74
N TRP A 73 23.48 4.68 10.35
CA TRP A 73 22.08 4.91 9.99
C TRP A 73 21.54 6.27 10.48
N ALA A 74 22.14 6.87 11.50
CA ALA A 74 21.57 8.07 12.14
C ALA A 74 21.56 9.27 11.18
N MET A 75 22.54 9.38 10.28
CA MET A 75 22.55 10.44 9.28
C MET A 75 21.41 10.26 8.26
N SER A 76 21.15 9.02 7.82
CA SER A 76 20.03 8.73 6.93
C SER A 76 18.67 8.94 7.62
N GLY A 77 18.55 8.56 8.90
CA GLY A 77 17.33 8.82 9.68
C GLY A 77 17.06 10.31 9.88
N LEU A 78 18.10 11.10 10.15
CA LEU A 78 17.99 12.54 10.30
C LEU A 78 17.62 13.23 8.97
N ALA A 79 18.18 12.75 7.84
CA ALA A 79 17.85 13.26 6.52
C ALA A 79 16.41 12.92 6.07
N LEU A 80 15.83 11.82 6.57
CA LEU A 80 14.46 11.41 6.23
C LEU A 80 13.37 12.22 6.95
N LEU A 81 13.67 12.76 8.15
CA LEU A 81 12.72 13.54 8.95
C LEU A 81 12.09 14.74 8.21
N PRO A 82 12.83 15.62 7.51
CA PRO A 82 12.21 16.73 6.79
C PRO A 82 11.31 16.27 5.64
N ILE A 83 11.67 15.18 4.95
CA ILE A 83 10.86 14.60 3.88
C ILE A 83 9.56 14.01 4.43
N TRP A 84 9.67 13.23 5.52
CA TRP A 84 8.50 12.68 6.20
C TRP A 84 7.59 13.79 6.72
N ALA A 85 8.14 14.85 7.32
CA ALA A 85 7.36 15.97 7.83
C ALA A 85 6.59 16.68 6.70
N LEU A 86 7.21 16.88 5.53
CA LEU A 86 6.52 17.45 4.36
C LEU A 86 5.38 16.54 3.88
N LEU A 87 5.63 15.24 3.74
CA LEU A 87 4.59 14.27 3.36
C LEU A 87 3.46 14.21 4.38
N TYR A 88 3.79 14.27 5.67
CA TYR A 88 2.83 14.29 6.76
C TYR A 88 1.95 15.55 6.70
N LEU A 89 2.53 16.72 6.45
CA LEU A 89 1.77 17.96 6.29
C LEU A 89 0.85 17.89 5.07
N VAL A 90 1.32 17.38 3.93
CA VAL A 90 0.48 17.17 2.73
C VAL A 90 -0.65 16.19 3.03
N ALA A 91 -0.38 15.09 3.76
CA ALA A 91 -1.40 14.12 4.12
C ALA A 91 -2.45 14.69 5.10
N LEU A 92 -2.06 15.63 5.95
CA LEU A 92 -2.97 16.36 6.83
C LEU A 92 -3.75 17.46 6.12
N THR A 93 -3.35 17.90 4.92
CA THR A 93 -4.16 18.86 4.18
C THR A 93 -5.49 18.21 3.82
N PRO A 94 -6.63 18.80 4.23
CA PRO A 94 -7.92 18.24 3.91
C PRO A 94 -8.09 18.30 2.40
N SER A 95 -8.13 17.13 1.77
CA SER A 95 -8.58 17.04 0.38
C SER A 95 -10.07 17.40 0.38
N THR A 96 -10.44 18.42 -0.39
CA THR A 96 -11.84 18.71 -0.67
C THR A 96 -12.37 17.54 -1.49
N LYS A 97 -12.91 16.51 -0.82
CA LYS A 97 -13.71 15.52 -1.51
C LYS A 97 -14.93 16.24 -2.05
N VAL A 98 -15.00 16.38 -3.37
CA VAL A 98 -16.25 16.69 -4.06
C VAL A 98 -17.08 15.42 -3.96
N GLU A 99 -17.70 15.23 -2.80
CA GLU A 99 -18.71 14.21 -2.64
C GLU A 99 -19.86 14.59 -3.57
N ALA A 100 -20.24 13.64 -4.41
CA ALA A 100 -21.36 13.82 -5.32
C ALA A 100 -22.58 14.16 -4.43
N GLY A 101 -23.09 15.39 -4.55
CA GLY A 101 -24.19 15.85 -3.71
C GLY A 101 -25.42 14.95 -3.84
N PRO A 102 -26.38 15.03 -2.91
CA PRO A 102 -27.59 14.20 -2.95
C PRO A 102 -28.33 14.24 -4.30
N LEU A 103 -28.23 15.35 -5.04
CA LEU A 103 -28.81 15.49 -6.37
C LEU A 103 -28.08 14.70 -7.46
N SER A 104 -26.75 14.62 -7.45
CA SER A 104 -26.02 13.84 -8.47
C SER A 104 -26.19 12.34 -8.25
N ILE A 105 -26.15 11.89 -6.99
CA ILE A 105 -26.48 10.50 -6.64
C ILE A 105 -27.95 10.22 -6.95
N GLY A 106 -28.85 11.12 -6.56
CA GLY A 106 -30.29 11.02 -6.84
C GLY A 106 -30.58 10.90 -8.33
N THR A 107 -29.89 11.67 -9.18
CA THR A 107 -30.04 11.59 -10.64
C THR A 107 -29.63 10.22 -11.17
N GLN A 108 -28.53 9.66 -10.67
CA GLN A 108 -28.10 8.32 -11.07
C GLN A 108 -29.11 7.25 -10.64
N VAL A 109 -29.62 7.33 -9.40
CA VAL A 109 -30.64 6.40 -8.88
C VAL A 109 -31.97 6.54 -9.64
N TYR A 110 -32.34 7.75 -10.04
CA TYR A 110 -33.58 8.04 -10.76
C TYR A 110 -33.68 7.31 -12.10
N SER A 111 -32.57 6.88 -12.69
CA SER A 111 -32.59 6.01 -13.89
C SER A 111 -33.45 4.76 -13.70
N ASN A 112 -33.52 4.20 -12.49
CA ASN A 112 -34.39 3.06 -12.16
C ASN A 112 -35.88 3.44 -12.10
N CYS A 113 -36.19 4.71 -11.87
CA CYS A 113 -37.54 5.25 -11.77
C CYS A 113 -38.05 5.76 -13.12
N ALA A 114 -37.13 6.19 -13.99
CA ALA A 114 -37.42 6.82 -15.28
C ALA A 114 -38.23 5.93 -16.23
N GLY A 115 -38.13 4.60 -16.11
CA GLY A 115 -38.91 3.67 -16.93
C GLY A 115 -40.43 3.86 -16.81
N CYS A 116 -40.92 4.25 -15.63
CA CYS A 116 -42.33 4.54 -15.40
C CYS A 116 -42.63 6.04 -15.35
N HIS A 117 -41.74 6.81 -14.73
CA HIS A 117 -41.95 8.23 -14.46
C HIS A 117 -41.41 9.18 -15.54
N GLY A 118 -40.79 8.64 -16.61
CA GLY A 118 -40.15 9.44 -17.65
C GLY A 118 -38.79 9.99 -17.22
N ALA A 119 -37.93 10.30 -18.19
CA ALA A 119 -36.55 10.75 -17.96
C ALA A 119 -36.46 11.99 -17.06
N ASP A 120 -37.37 12.95 -17.25
CA ASP A 120 -37.42 14.19 -16.48
C ASP A 120 -38.50 14.19 -15.39
N GLY A 121 -39.13 13.04 -15.10
CA GLY A 121 -40.31 13.00 -14.22
C GLY A 121 -41.60 13.45 -14.88
N ALA A 122 -41.64 13.47 -16.22
CA ALA A 122 -42.81 13.85 -17.01
C ALA A 122 -44.02 12.92 -16.84
N GLY A 123 -43.84 11.75 -16.22
CA GLY A 123 -44.86 10.72 -16.06
C GLY A 123 -44.92 9.77 -17.26
N GLY A 124 -45.88 8.85 -17.22
CA GLY A 124 -46.10 7.81 -18.21
C GLY A 124 -46.98 6.73 -17.60
N ALA A 125 -46.42 5.53 -17.40
CA ALA A 125 -47.05 4.50 -16.58
C ALA A 125 -47.08 4.90 -15.08
N GLY A 126 -46.06 5.64 -14.64
CA GLY A 126 -45.99 6.27 -13.32
C GLY A 126 -46.52 7.70 -13.36
N ARG A 127 -46.90 8.23 -12.19
CA ARG A 127 -47.38 9.61 -12.09
C ARG A 127 -46.29 10.63 -12.39
N VAL A 128 -46.72 11.82 -12.79
CA VAL A 128 -45.87 12.97 -12.99
C VAL A 128 -45.18 13.38 -11.67
N LEU A 129 -43.87 13.65 -11.71
CA LEU A 129 -43.04 14.04 -10.55
C LEU A 129 -42.44 15.46 -10.68
N TYR A 130 -42.29 15.98 -11.90
CA TYR A 130 -41.74 17.31 -12.17
C TYR A 130 -42.76 18.44 -11.98
N GLN A 131 -42.31 19.70 -12.07
CA GLN A 131 -43.15 20.91 -11.98
C GLN A 131 -44.03 21.02 -10.72
N GLY A 132 -43.58 20.43 -9.61
CA GLY A 132 -44.31 20.47 -8.34
C GLY A 132 -45.46 19.48 -8.22
N GLU A 133 -45.69 18.61 -9.21
CA GLU A 133 -46.71 17.55 -9.14
C GLU A 133 -46.46 16.57 -7.98
N VAL A 134 -45.20 16.31 -7.67
CA VAL A 134 -44.85 15.45 -6.54
C VAL A 134 -45.30 16.05 -5.20
N LEU A 135 -45.27 17.38 -5.06
CA LEU A 135 -45.67 18.08 -3.84
C LEU A 135 -47.18 18.10 -3.65
N LYS A 136 -47.95 18.07 -4.76
CA LYS A 136 -49.41 17.89 -4.68
C LYS A 136 -49.78 16.53 -4.09
N THR A 137 -48.96 15.51 -4.38
CA THR A 137 -49.14 14.14 -3.89
C THR A 137 -48.57 13.98 -2.47
N PHE A 138 -47.38 14.51 -2.23
CA PHE A 138 -46.66 14.40 -0.97
C PHE A 138 -46.26 15.80 -0.50
N PRO A 139 -47.17 16.50 0.21
CA PRO A 139 -46.87 17.82 0.78
C PRO A 139 -45.76 17.77 1.84
N ARG A 140 -45.58 16.61 2.46
CA ARG A 140 -44.56 16.31 3.44
C ARG A 140 -43.59 15.28 2.87
N ILE A 141 -42.30 15.51 3.08
CA ILE A 141 -41.24 14.67 2.52
C ILE A 141 -41.26 13.25 3.10
N GLU A 142 -41.67 13.09 4.36
CA GLU A 142 -41.74 11.81 5.04
C GLU A 142 -42.72 10.85 4.35
N ASP A 143 -43.83 11.39 3.83
CA ASP A 143 -44.84 10.59 3.13
C ASP A 143 -44.30 10.10 1.77
N GLN A 144 -43.52 10.93 1.07
CA GLN A 144 -42.85 10.53 -0.17
C GLN A 144 -41.79 9.45 0.09
N LEU A 145 -40.95 9.64 1.11
CA LEU A 145 -39.92 8.67 1.47
C LEU A 145 -40.55 7.33 1.84
N ASN A 146 -41.60 7.34 2.68
CA ASN A 146 -42.32 6.13 3.05
C ASN A 146 -42.90 5.42 1.82
N PHE A 147 -43.43 6.16 0.85
CA PHE A 147 -43.94 5.58 -0.39
C PHE A 147 -42.83 4.95 -1.23
N VAL A 148 -41.68 5.62 -1.40
CA VAL A 148 -40.56 5.12 -2.19
C VAL A 148 -39.93 3.88 -1.54
N TYR A 149 -39.76 3.87 -0.22
CA TYR A 149 -39.14 2.74 0.49
C TYR A 149 -40.06 1.52 0.61
N ASN A 150 -41.36 1.74 0.86
CA ASN A 150 -42.28 0.63 1.14
C ASN A 150 -43.09 0.20 -0.09
N GLY A 151 -43.16 1.05 -1.12
CA GLY A 151 -43.97 0.86 -2.31
C GLY A 151 -45.48 0.99 -2.06
N SER A 152 -46.25 1.10 -3.15
CA SER A 152 -47.71 1.25 -3.10
C SER A 152 -48.44 0.03 -2.49
N GLN A 153 -47.88 -1.18 -2.66
CA GLN A 153 -48.51 -2.42 -2.19
C GLN A 153 -48.70 -2.45 -0.67
N ARG A 154 -47.83 -1.79 0.10
CA ARG A 154 -47.96 -1.71 1.56
C ARG A 154 -49.16 -0.87 1.97
N TYR A 155 -49.47 0.19 1.23
CA TYR A 155 -50.66 1.01 1.45
C TYR A 155 -51.93 0.21 1.12
N VAL A 156 -51.92 -0.50 -0.01
CA VAL A 156 -53.03 -1.38 -0.40
C VAL A 156 -53.28 -2.47 0.64
N ALA A 157 -52.22 -3.15 1.11
CA ALA A 157 -52.32 -4.17 2.14
C ALA A 157 -52.82 -3.64 3.49
N ALA A 158 -52.53 -2.38 3.81
CA ALA A 158 -53.06 -1.70 4.99
C ALA A 158 -54.51 -1.19 4.81
N GLY A 159 -55.15 -1.48 3.67
CA GLY A 159 -56.50 -1.03 3.36
C GLY A 159 -56.60 0.46 2.97
N LEU A 160 -55.46 1.13 2.77
CA LEU A 160 -55.40 2.52 2.32
C LEU A 160 -55.59 2.58 0.81
N LYS A 161 -56.71 3.18 0.38
CA LYS A 161 -57.05 3.33 -1.05
C LYS A 161 -56.22 4.38 -1.77
N ILE A 162 -55.67 5.35 -1.04
CA ILE A 162 -54.94 6.49 -1.58
C ILE A 162 -53.63 6.62 -0.80
N TYR A 163 -52.52 6.84 -1.51
CA TYR A 163 -51.23 7.19 -0.93
C TYR A 163 -51.00 8.69 -1.09
N GLY A 164 -50.34 9.31 -0.11
CA GLY A 164 -50.12 10.75 -0.10
C GLY A 164 -51.39 11.54 0.23
N ASN A 165 -51.57 12.67 -0.43
CA ASN A 165 -52.62 13.65 -0.16
C ASN A 165 -53.99 13.19 -0.71
N PRO A 166 -54.98 12.93 0.16
CA PRO A 166 -56.33 12.53 -0.27
C PRO A 166 -57.07 13.60 -1.09
N ASN A 167 -56.66 14.86 -0.95
CA ASN A 167 -57.29 16.00 -1.64
C ASN A 167 -56.59 16.34 -2.96
N ARG A 168 -55.65 15.50 -3.42
CA ARG A 168 -55.02 15.72 -4.72
C ARG A 168 -56.05 15.54 -5.84
N GLU A 169 -56.14 16.54 -6.70
CA GLU A 169 -56.94 16.46 -7.91
C GLU A 169 -56.39 15.37 -8.86
N GLY A 170 -57.25 14.46 -9.31
CA GLY A 170 -56.85 13.28 -10.09
C GLY A 170 -56.38 12.07 -9.25
N GLY A 171 -56.47 12.19 -7.92
CA GLY A 171 -56.18 11.13 -6.95
C GLY A 171 -54.72 10.74 -6.81
#